data_AF-A0A128EL52-F1
#
_entry.id   AF-A0A128EL52-F1
#
_cell.length_a   1.000
_cell.length_b   1.000
_cell.length_c   1.000
_cell.angle_alpha   90.00
_cell.angle_beta   90.00
_cell.angle_gamma   90.00
#
_symmetry.space_group_name_H-M   'P 1'
#
loop_
_entity.id
_entity.type
_entity.pdbx_description
1 polymer ?
#
loop_
_entity_poly.entity_id
_entity_poly.type
_entity_poly.pdbx_seq_one_letter_code
_entity_poly.pdbx_strand_id
1 'polypeptide(L)' 'MQEEKDKFDAHLENMIKTLQECQEKHSLKSCFECEMLLECETRKNYVNAVYLSMSKGAEGGFDF' A
#
# COMPACT_ATOMS: atom_id res chain seq x y z
N MET A 1 -24.51 6.96 4.48
CA MET A 1 -24.24 5.92 3.46
C MET A 1 -23.15 5.05 4.04
N GLN A 2 -23.43 3.76 4.28
CA GLN A 2 -22.37 2.80 4.55
C GLN A 2 -21.92 2.33 3.16
N GLU A 3 -20.79 2.85 2.68
CA GLU A 3 -20.17 2.32 1.48
C GLU A 3 -19.76 0.88 1.79
N GLU A 4 -20.34 -0.10 1.09
CA GLU A 4 -19.79 -1.45 1.08
C GLU A 4 -18.32 -1.34 0.70
N LYS A 5 -17.42 -1.84 1.57
CA LYS A 5 -15.99 -1.91 1.26
C LYS A 5 -15.84 -2.73 0.00
N ASP A 6 -15.50 -2.07 -1.09
CA ASP A 6 -15.20 -2.77 -2.32
C ASP A 6 -13.91 -3.59 -2.14
N LYS A 7 -13.72 -4.64 -2.96
CA LYS A 7 -12.55 -5.52 -2.91
C LYS A 7 -11.22 -4.75 -2.92
N PHE A 8 -11.15 -3.58 -3.56
CA PHE A 8 -9.94 -2.77 -3.56
C PHE A 8 -9.65 -2.12 -2.19
N ASP A 9 -10.70 -1.74 -1.46
CA ASP A 9 -10.56 -1.15 -0.12
C ASP A 9 -10.14 -2.24 0.89
N ALA A 10 -10.70 -3.44 0.78
CA ALA A 10 -10.25 -4.59 1.58
C ALA A 10 -8.78 -4.98 1.28
N HIS A 11 -8.39 -4.95 0.00
CA HIS A 11 -7.01 -5.18 -0.40
C HIS A 11 -6.05 -4.11 0.16
N LEU A 12 -6.44 -2.83 0.08
CA LEU A 12 -5.66 -1.73 0.64
C LEU A 12 -5.47 -1.87 2.16
N GLU A 13 -6.52 -2.22 2.90
CA GLU A 13 -6.42 -2.44 4.35
C GLU A 13 -5.44 -3.55 4.72
N ASN A 14 -5.42 -4.64 3.95
CA ASN A 14 -4.44 -5.72 4.16
C ASN A 14 -3.01 -5.22 3.90
N MET A 15 -2.79 -4.47 2.82
CA MET A 15 -1.46 -3.92 2.52
C MET A 15 -1.01 -2.89 3.55
N ILE A 16 -1.92 -2.08 4.12
CA ILE A 16 -1.60 -1.15 5.21
C ILE A 16 -1.08 -1.93 6.43
N LYS A 17 -1.77 -3.00 6.83
CA LYS A 17 -1.32 -3.84 7.95
C LYS A 17 0.04 -4.45 7.70
N THR A 18 0.27 -5.01 6.51
CA THR A 18 1.57 -5.57 6.13
C THR A 18 2.68 -4.52 6.15
N LEU A 19 2.41 -3.30 5.67
CA LEU A 19 3.37 -2.19 5.71
C LEU A 19 3.69 -1.77 7.15
N GLN A 20 2.69 -1.65 8.00
CA GLN A 20 2.85 -1.29 9.41
C GLN A 20 3.63 -2.35 10.18
N GLU A 21 3.32 -3.62 9.99
CA GLU A 21 4.10 -4.73 10.58
C GLU A 21 5.56 -4.71 10.10
N CYS A 22 5.80 -4.38 8.83
CA CYS A 22 7.14 -4.22 8.29
C CYS A 22 7.87 -3.05 8.96
N GLN A 23 7.21 -1.90 9.09
CA GLN A 23 7.76 -0.73 9.78
C GLN A 23 8.13 -1.06 11.24
N GLU A 24 7.23 -1.73 11.97
CA GLU A 24 7.47 -2.15 13.36
C GLU A 24 8.63 -3.14 13.48
N LYS A 25 8.69 -4.17 12.61
CA LYS A 25 9.78 -5.16 12.59
C LYS A 25 11.15 -4.52 12.36
N HIS A 26 11.20 -3.45 11.58
CA HIS A 26 12.43 -2.71 11.28
C HIS A 26 12.62 -1.48 12.20
N SER A 27 11.75 -1.28 13.20
CA SER A 27 11.77 -0.12 14.09
C SER A 27 11.73 1.24 13.37
N LEU A 28 11.07 1.29 12.21
CA LEU A 28 10.87 2.48 11.41
C LEU A 28 9.50 3.11 11.71
N LYS A 29 9.42 4.44 11.73
CA LYS A 29 8.13 5.15 11.87
C LYS A 29 7.52 5.51 10.52
N SER A 30 8.34 5.50 9.48
CA SER A 30 7.94 5.72 8.10
C SER A 30 8.85 4.96 7.14
N CYS A 31 8.31 4.57 5.99
CA CYS A 31 9.13 3.99 4.93
C CYS A 31 10.18 4.97 4.39
N PHE A 32 10.01 6.29 4.58
CA PHE A 32 11.03 7.29 4.21
C PHE A 32 12.34 7.15 4.99
N GLU A 33 12.30 6.51 6.16
CA GLU A 33 13.48 6.20 6.96
C GLU A 33 14.11 4.84 6.57
N CYS A 34 13.50 4.11 5.63
CA CYS A 34 13.98 2.82 5.15
C CYS A 34 15.08 3.01 4.09
N GLU A 35 16.22 2.36 4.26
CA GLU A 35 17.30 2.33 3.26
C GLU A 35 16.84 1.74 1.91
N MET A 36 15.89 0.80 1.96
CA MET A 36 15.31 0.15 0.78
C MET A 36 14.14 0.96 0.20
N LEU A 37 13.90 2.23 0.56
CA LEU A 37 12.71 3.00 0.17
C LEU A 37 12.29 2.85 -1.32
N LEU A 38 13.26 2.88 -2.25
CA LEU A 38 13.02 2.77 -3.69
C LEU A 38 12.85 1.32 -4.18
N GLU A 39 13.47 0.36 -3.49
CA GLU A 39 13.52 -1.06 -3.87
C GLU A 39 12.60 -1.95 -3.02
N CYS A 40 11.97 -1.39 -1.99
CA CYS A 40 11.14 -2.11 -1.03
C CYS A 40 9.83 -2.57 -1.69
N GLU A 41 9.73 -3.87 -1.93
CA GLU A 41 8.56 -4.50 -2.53
C GLU A 41 7.29 -4.26 -1.70
N THR A 42 7.36 -4.38 -0.37
CA THR A 42 6.22 -4.12 0.53
C THR A 42 5.66 -2.71 0.34
N ARG A 43 6.55 -1.71 0.20
CA ARG A 43 6.14 -0.33 -0.08
C ARG A 43 5.54 -0.21 -1.48
N LYS A 44 6.17 -0.78 -2.51
CA LYS A 44 5.66 -0.75 -3.88
C LYS A 44 4.26 -1.36 -3.98
N ASN A 45 4.05 -2.51 -3.33
CA ASN A 45 2.76 -3.19 -3.26
C ASN A 45 1.69 -2.35 -2.55
N TYR A 46 2.05 -1.71 -1.43
CA TYR A 46 1.16 -0.75 -0.77
C TYR A 46 0.78 0.43 -1.67
N VAL A 47 1.75 1.06 -2.33
CA VAL A 47 1.50 2.19 -3.25
C VAL A 47 0.58 1.75 -4.40
N ASN A 48 0.83 0.58 -4.99
CA ASN A 48 -0.03 0.03 -6.03
C ASN A 48 -1.47 -0.20 -5.51
N ALA A 49 -1.62 -0.77 -4.31
CA ALA A 49 -2.93 -0.98 -3.70
C ALA A 49 -3.70 0.33 -3.45
N VAL A 50 -3.01 1.41 -3.07
CA VAL A 50 -3.61 2.75 -2.95
C VAL A 50 -4.15 3.22 -4.30
N TYR A 51 -3.35 3.12 -5.37
CA TYR A 51 -3.79 3.51 -6.71
C TYR A 51 -4.99 2.69 -7.18
N LEU A 52 -4.95 1.36 -7.00
CA LEU A 52 -6.06 0.48 -7.37
C LEU A 52 -7.34 0.79 -6.59
N SER A 53 -7.25 1.13 -5.29
CA SER A 53 -8.40 1.55 -4.48
C SER A 53 -8.95 2.90 -4.94
N MET A 54 -8.07 3.88 -5.20
CA MET A 54 -8.48 5.21 -5.67
C MET A 54 -9.07 5.18 -7.09
N SER A 55 -8.54 4.33 -7.96
CA SER A 55 -9.01 4.17 -9.34
C SER A 55 -10.16 3.16 -9.47
N LYS A 56 -10.53 2.48 -8.38
CA LYS A 56 -11.45 1.33 -8.36
C LYS A 56 -11.09 0.29 -9.44
N GLY A 57 -9.79 0.03 -9.59
CA GLY A 57 -9.24 -0.92 -10.55
C GLY A 57 -9.15 -0.41 -11.99
N ALA A 58 -9.42 0.86 -12.27
CA ALA A 58 -9.09 1.44 -13.55
C ALA A 58 -7.55 1.58 -13.66
N GLU A 59 -6.96 0.91 -14.66
CA GLU A 59 -5.54 1.05 -14.97
C GLU A 59 -5.27 2.44 -15.56
N GLY A 60 -4.87 3.38 -14.72
CA GLY A 60 -4.18 4.60 -15.15
C GLY A 60 -2.69 4.30 -15.20
N GLY A 61 -2.15 4.17 -16.41
CA GLY A 61 -0.79 3.69 -16.70
C GLY A 61 0.31 4.36 -15.88
N PHE A 62 0.78 3.67 -14.84
CA PHE A 62 2.03 3.93 -14.16
C PHE A 62 2.74 2.58 -13.93
N ASP A 63 3.82 2.36 -14.68
CA ASP A 63 4.85 1.35 -14.39
C ASP A 63 5.79 1.92 -13.32
N PHE A 64 6.06 1.15 -12.26
CA PHE A 64 6.92 1.52 -11.10
C PHE A 64 8.19 0.68 -10.99
#